data_AF-A0A3D0MR40-F1
#
_entry.id   AF-A0A3D0MR40-F1
#
_cell.length_a   1.000
_cell.length_b   1.000
_cell.length_c   1.000
_cell.angle_alpha   90.00
_cell.angle_beta   90.00
_cell.angle_gamma   90.00
#
_symmetry.space_group_name_H-M   'P 1'
#
loop_
_entity.id
_entity.type
_entity.pdbx_description
1 polymer ?
#
loop_
_entity_poly.entity_id
_entity_poly.type
_entity_poly.pdbx_seq_one_letter_code
_entity_poly.pdbx_strand_id
1 'polypeptide(L)'
;MYRERSENNKVKGFKGKTEGFSLIELLVVLMIMGLLSGGVMIAASRAMASAEAVRIISDLRSIKVAYLMFSMEEDAEINDPSTFDITCLETYLDRKIQAESFSLYGNEEKLFIGCGPIKKKVSRYIEQRAEENGLYGSSSSSEEPQTPYVSGEEPWVWIRVM
;
A
#
# COMPACT_ATOMS: atom_id res chain seq x y z
N MET A 1 64.05 -31.23 30.28
CA MET A 1 63.21 -32.12 31.10
C MET A 1 61.81 -31.52 31.14
N TYR A 2 60.94 -31.92 30.20
CA TYR A 2 59.57 -31.40 30.09
C TYR A 2 58.63 -32.36 30.82
N ARG A 3 57.97 -31.90 31.88
CA ARG A 3 56.81 -32.58 32.51
C ARG A 3 55.67 -31.57 32.65
N GLU A 4 54.81 -31.58 31.64
CA GLU A 4 53.40 -31.95 31.78
C GLU A 4 52.62 -31.31 32.95
N ARG A 5 51.99 -30.17 32.68
CA ARG A 5 50.83 -29.69 33.44
C ARG A 5 49.63 -29.63 32.48
N SER A 6 49.02 -30.78 32.24
CA SER A 6 47.66 -30.84 31.69
C SER A 6 46.70 -30.72 32.88
N GLU A 7 46.36 -29.48 33.22
CA GLU A 7 45.30 -29.20 34.17
C GLU A 7 43.96 -29.61 33.54
N ASN A 8 43.28 -30.51 34.26
CA ASN A 8 41.94 -31.02 34.01
C ASN A 8 40.94 -29.88 33.73
N ASN A 9 40.75 -29.52 32.46
CA ASN A 9 39.52 -28.85 32.04
C ASN A 9 38.49 -29.90 31.66
N LYS A 10 37.87 -30.51 32.68
CA LYS A 10 36.75 -31.44 32.49
C LYS A 10 35.53 -30.61 32.10
N VAL A 11 35.42 -30.31 30.81
CA VAL A 11 34.20 -29.73 30.22
C VAL A 11 33.06 -30.67 30.57
N LYS A 12 32.28 -30.31 31.59
CA LYS A 12 31.06 -31.05 31.94
C LYS A 12 30.06 -30.80 30.81
N GLY A 13 30.15 -31.64 29.78
CA GLY A 13 29.12 -31.70 28.74
C GLY A 13 27.78 -31.93 29.41
N PHE A 14 26.80 -31.08 29.10
CA PHE A 14 25.44 -31.18 29.58
C PHE A 14 24.89 -32.53 29.10
N LYS A 15 25.02 -33.57 29.92
CA LYS A 15 24.49 -34.90 29.63
C LYS A 15 23.00 -34.88 29.97
N GLY A 16 22.25 -34.05 29.24
CA GLY A 16 20.80 -34.06 29.24
C GLY A 16 20.31 -35.32 28.53
N LYS A 17 19.37 -36.03 29.14
CA LYS A 17 18.60 -37.09 28.47
C LYS A 17 17.97 -36.48 27.21
N THR A 18 18.43 -36.90 26.03
CA THR A 18 17.77 -36.53 24.77
C THR A 18 16.58 -37.45 24.58
N GLU A 19 15.44 -37.09 25.18
CA GLU A 19 14.16 -37.66 24.80
C GLU A 19 13.79 -37.06 23.44
N GLY A 20 13.81 -37.88 22.39
CA GLY A 20 13.48 -37.47 21.03
C GLY A 20 11.97 -37.43 20.82
N PHE A 21 11.50 -36.40 20.13
CA PHE A 21 10.11 -36.30 19.69
C PHE A 21 9.81 -37.41 18.66
N SER A 22 8.63 -38.02 18.75
CA SER A 22 8.18 -38.98 17.75
C SER A 22 7.90 -38.28 16.43
N LEU A 23 8.21 -38.95 15.30
CA LEU A 23 7.88 -38.44 13.96
C LEU A 23 6.39 -38.11 13.83
N ILE A 24 5.52 -38.89 14.50
CA ILE A 24 4.08 -38.68 14.48
C ILE A 24 3.67 -37.39 15.19
N GLU A 25 4.38 -37.01 16.25
CA GLU A 25 4.08 -35.82 17.04
C GLU A 25 4.41 -34.58 16.23
N LEU A 26 5.54 -34.57 15.53
CA LEU A 26 5.85 -33.49 14.60
C LEU A 26 4.93 -33.50 13.37
N LEU A 27 4.54 -34.69 12.88
CA LEU A 27 3.67 -34.85 11.71
C LEU A 27 2.29 -34.23 11.94
N VAL A 28 1.62 -34.58 13.05
CA VAL A 28 0.30 -34.04 13.38
C VAL A 28 0.37 -32.53 13.63
N VAL A 29 1.44 -32.05 14.25
CA VAL A 29 1.61 -30.61 14.49
C VAL A 29 1.72 -29.85 13.18
N LEU A 30 2.54 -30.31 12.23
CA LEU A 30 2.66 -29.67 10.92
C LEU A 30 1.37 -29.78 10.10
N MET A 31 0.64 -30.89 10.23
CA MET A 31 -0.69 -31.04 9.62
C MET A 31 -1.66 -29.98 10.17
N ILE A 32 -1.74 -29.81 11.49
CA ILE A 32 -2.64 -28.83 12.11
C ILE A 32 -2.19 -27.39 11.82
N MET A 33 -0.89 -27.09 11.87
CA MET A 33 -0.36 -25.77 11.47
C MET A 33 -0.72 -25.46 10.02
N GLY A 34 -0.63 -26.43 9.10
CA GLY A 34 -1.03 -26.27 7.71
C GLY A 34 -2.53 -25.96 7.56
N LEU A 35 -3.38 -26.69 8.29
CA LEU A 35 -4.84 -26.47 8.27
C LEU A 35 -5.22 -25.08 8.80
N LEU A 36 -4.63 -24.65 9.93
CA LEU A 36 -4.90 -23.34 10.52
C LEU A 36 -4.31 -22.19 9.69
N SER A 37 -3.09 -22.37 9.17
CA SER A 37 -2.41 -21.35 8.36
C SER A 37 -3.17 -21.03 7.08
N GLY A 38 -3.90 -21.98 6.50
CA GLY A 38 -4.71 -21.75 5.30
C GLY A 38 -5.75 -20.64 5.48
N GLY A 39 -6.48 -20.64 6.59
CA GLY A 39 -7.50 -19.62 6.88
C GLY A 39 -6.89 -18.23 7.13
N VAL A 40 -5.79 -18.18 7.86
CA VAL A 40 -5.09 -16.92 8.18
C VAL A 40 -4.53 -16.27 6.92
N MET A 41 -3.98 -17.04 5.97
CA MET A 41 -3.44 -16.51 4.72
C MET A 41 -4.50 -15.79 3.88
N ILE A 42 -5.71 -16.34 3.78
CA ILE A 42 -6.82 -15.73 3.03
C ILE A 42 -7.29 -14.45 3.72
N ALA A 43 -7.41 -14.47 5.05
CA ALA A 43 -7.78 -13.29 5.83
C ALA A 43 -6.73 -12.17 5.70
N ALA A 44 -5.45 -12.51 5.77
CA ALA A 44 -4.35 -11.57 5.60
C ALA A 44 -4.36 -10.93 4.21
N SER A 45 -4.60 -11.71 3.15
CA SER A 45 -4.72 -11.18 1.77
C SER A 45 -5.82 -10.12 1.64
N ARG A 46 -6.98 -10.34 2.29
CA ARG A 46 -8.08 -9.35 2.33
C ARG A 46 -7.72 -8.12 3.14
N ALA A 47 -7.08 -8.30 4.30
CA ALA A 47 -6.63 -7.20 5.15
C ALA A 47 -5.61 -6.31 4.44
N MET A 48 -4.67 -6.91 3.70
CA MET A 48 -3.69 -6.17 2.89
C MET A 48 -4.36 -5.32 1.81
N ALA A 49 -5.34 -5.87 1.08
CA ALA A 49 -6.07 -5.11 0.06
C ALA A 49 -6.87 -3.93 0.67
N SER A 50 -7.45 -4.12 1.85
CA SER A 50 -8.11 -3.02 2.58
C SER A 50 -7.11 -1.96 3.04
N ALA A 51 -5.94 -2.35 3.53
CA ALA A 51 -4.89 -1.42 3.94
C ALA A 51 -4.32 -0.65 2.74
N GLU A 52 -4.15 -1.31 1.59
CA GLU A 52 -3.74 -0.68 0.33
C GLU A 52 -4.75 0.37 -0.13
N ALA A 53 -6.06 0.09 -0.04
CA ALA A 53 -7.10 1.06 -0.35
C ALA A 53 -7.03 2.29 0.57
N VAL A 54 -6.90 2.10 1.89
CA VAL A 54 -6.76 3.21 2.85
C VAL A 54 -5.52 4.05 2.55
N ARG A 55 -4.40 3.40 2.21
CA ARG A 55 -3.16 4.09 1.82
C ARG A 55 -3.36 4.95 0.58
N ILE A 56 -4.01 4.43 -0.47
CA ILE A 56 -4.28 5.17 -1.71
C ILE A 56 -5.14 6.40 -1.42
N ILE A 57 -6.21 6.25 -0.64
CA ILE A 57 -7.09 7.38 -0.27
C ILE A 57 -6.31 8.43 0.54
N SER A 58 -5.45 7.99 1.46
CA SER A 58 -4.57 8.89 2.21
C SER A 58 -3.59 9.62 1.30
N ASP A 59 -2.97 8.91 0.35
CA ASP A 59 -2.03 9.47 -0.61
C ASP A 59 -2.72 10.55 -1.47
N LEU A 60 -3.91 10.26 -2.01
CA LEU A 60 -4.71 11.22 -2.79
C LEU A 60 -5.05 12.47 -1.97
N ARG A 61 -5.37 12.32 -0.69
CA ARG A 61 -5.64 13.45 0.20
C ARG A 61 -4.39 14.29 0.45
N SER A 62 -3.24 13.66 0.72
CA SER A 62 -1.97 14.37 0.93
C SER A 62 -1.58 15.15 -0.33
N ILE A 63 -1.75 14.57 -1.52
CA ILE A 63 -1.45 15.23 -2.79
C ILE A 63 -2.42 16.39 -3.05
N LYS A 64 -3.71 16.22 -2.75
CA LYS A 64 -4.68 17.32 -2.82
C LYS A 64 -4.24 18.51 -1.94
N VAL A 65 -3.77 18.25 -0.72
CA VAL A 65 -3.29 19.32 0.17
C VAL A 65 -2.02 19.97 -0.37
N ALA A 66 -1.05 19.16 -0.84
CA ALA A 66 0.17 19.66 -1.47
C ALA A 66 -0.11 20.55 -2.68
N TYR A 67 -1.09 20.16 -3.51
CA TYR A 67 -1.56 20.97 -4.63
C TYR A 67 -2.09 22.32 -4.16
N LEU A 68 -2.96 22.33 -3.14
CA LEU A 68 -3.52 23.57 -2.61
C LEU A 68 -2.43 24.50 -2.08
N MET A 69 -1.45 23.95 -1.34
CA MET A 69 -0.31 24.73 -0.86
C MET A 69 0.50 25.34 -2.00
N PHE A 70 0.80 24.55 -3.02
CA PHE A 70 1.49 25.00 -4.22
C PHE A 70 0.74 26.15 -4.93
N SER A 71 -0.57 25.99 -5.14
CA SER A 71 -1.40 27.01 -5.81
C SER A 71 -1.50 28.32 -5.02
N MET A 72 -1.36 28.27 -3.69
CA MET A 72 -1.38 29.46 -2.83
C MET A 72 -0.04 30.20 -2.78
N GLU A 73 1.08 29.50 -2.95
CA GLU A 73 2.42 30.09 -2.84
C GLU A 73 2.92 30.66 -4.16
N GLU A 74 2.65 29.98 -5.27
CA GLU A 74 3.23 30.35 -6.57
C GLU A 74 2.32 31.29 -7.40
N ASP A 75 1.17 31.73 -6.86
CA ASP A 75 0.06 32.38 -7.60
C ASP A 75 -0.28 31.62 -8.91
N ALA A 76 0.07 30.32 -8.95
CA ALA A 76 0.00 29.48 -10.11
C ALA A 76 -1.41 28.91 -10.18
N GLU A 77 -2.31 29.67 -10.81
CA GLU A 77 -3.51 29.10 -11.36
C GLU A 77 -3.09 28.16 -12.49
N ILE A 78 -3.33 26.87 -12.32
CA ILE A 78 -3.05 25.90 -13.38
C ILE A 78 -4.07 26.14 -14.48
N ASN A 79 -3.64 26.92 -15.47
CA ASN A 79 -4.41 27.25 -16.65
C ASN A 79 -4.71 26.02 -17.51
N ASP A 80 -3.84 25.00 -17.45
CA ASP A 80 -4.02 23.73 -18.15
C ASP A 80 -3.44 22.56 -17.32
N PRO A 81 -4.29 21.70 -16.72
CA PRO A 81 -3.86 20.57 -15.91
C PRO A 81 -3.22 19.43 -16.72
N SER A 82 -3.31 19.46 -18.05
CA SER A 82 -2.68 18.44 -18.92
C SER A 82 -1.18 18.68 -19.15
N THR A 83 -0.70 19.90 -18.92
CA THR A 83 0.71 20.29 -19.07
C THR A 83 1.47 20.37 -17.74
N PHE A 84 0.78 20.17 -16.62
CA PHE A 84 1.40 20.27 -15.31
C PHE A 84 2.21 19.02 -14.95
N ASP A 85 3.49 19.24 -14.63
CA ASP A 85 4.36 18.19 -14.11
C ASP A 85 4.10 17.97 -12.62
N ILE A 86 3.57 16.79 -12.27
CA ILE A 86 3.26 16.43 -10.89
C ILE A 86 4.50 16.39 -9.98
N THR A 87 5.69 16.31 -10.58
CA THR A 87 6.98 16.33 -9.86
C THR A 87 7.16 17.62 -9.06
N CYS A 88 6.53 18.73 -9.46
CA CYS A 88 6.56 19.99 -8.72
C CYS A 88 5.97 19.88 -7.30
N LEU A 89 5.09 18.89 -7.04
CA LEU A 89 4.52 18.67 -5.71
C LEU A 89 5.45 17.89 -4.78
N GLU A 90 6.55 17.31 -5.27
CA GLU A 90 7.46 16.53 -4.43
C GLU A 90 8.03 17.35 -3.26
N THR A 91 8.20 18.66 -3.43
CA THR A 91 8.64 19.58 -2.36
C THR A 91 7.64 19.66 -1.20
N TYR A 92 6.36 19.47 -1.48
CA TYR A 92 5.26 19.58 -0.51
C TYR A 92 4.78 18.22 0.00
N LEU A 93 5.49 17.14 -0.37
CA LEU A 93 5.14 15.78 -0.01
C LEU A 93 6.29 15.12 0.74
N ASP A 94 5.95 14.48 1.86
CA ASP A 94 6.92 13.70 2.65
C ASP A 94 7.41 12.42 1.94
N ARG A 95 6.84 12.10 0.77
CA ARG A 95 7.17 10.90 -0.01
C ARG A 95 7.26 11.21 -1.50
N LYS A 96 8.16 10.50 -2.17
CA LYS A 96 8.29 10.57 -3.63
C LYS A 96 7.04 10.00 -4.32
N ILE A 97 6.62 10.66 -5.40
CA ILE A 97 5.53 10.22 -6.26
C ILE A 97 6.13 9.43 -7.42
N GLN A 98 5.53 8.30 -7.79
CA GLN A 98 5.80 7.68 -9.08
C GLN A 98 4.88 8.34 -10.11
N ALA A 99 5.42 9.22 -10.96
CA ALA A 99 4.65 10.01 -11.91
C ALA A 99 3.73 9.15 -12.81
N GLU A 100 4.13 7.91 -13.12
CA GLU A 100 3.33 6.96 -13.92
C GLU A 100 2.03 6.50 -13.22
N SER A 101 1.94 6.65 -11.89
CA SER A 101 0.79 6.21 -11.09
C SER A 101 -0.21 7.33 -10.82
N PHE A 102 0.09 8.57 -11.22
CA PHE A 102 -0.74 9.73 -10.90
C PHE A 102 -0.96 10.61 -12.13
N SER A 103 -2.16 11.17 -12.23
CA SER A 103 -2.50 12.09 -13.30
C SER A 103 -3.39 13.21 -12.78
N LEU A 104 -3.38 14.31 -13.51
CA LEU A 104 -4.29 15.42 -13.30
C LEU A 104 -5.29 15.44 -14.44
N TYR A 105 -6.54 15.67 -14.09
CA TYR A 105 -7.59 15.95 -15.04
C TYR A 105 -8.27 17.23 -14.59
N GLY A 106 -8.46 18.20 -15.46
CA GLY A 106 -9.28 19.35 -15.12
C GLY A 106 -9.61 20.22 -16.31
N ASN A 107 -10.65 21.01 -16.11
CA ASN A 107 -11.13 22.05 -17.02
C ASN A 107 -11.17 23.37 -16.22
N GLU A 108 -11.53 24.48 -16.87
CA GLU A 108 -11.55 25.83 -16.27
C GLU A 108 -12.32 25.95 -14.93
N GLU A 109 -13.24 25.04 -14.63
CA GLU A 109 -14.06 25.08 -13.39
C GLU A 109 -13.82 23.92 -12.41
N LYS A 110 -13.15 22.84 -12.84
CA LYS A 110 -13.03 21.62 -12.02
C LYS A 110 -11.67 21.00 -12.19
N LEU A 111 -11.02 20.72 -11.07
CA LEU A 111 -9.74 20.04 -11.04
C LEU A 111 -9.82 18.74 -10.23
N PHE A 112 -9.26 17.69 -10.80
CA PHE A 112 -9.20 16.36 -10.22
C PHE A 112 -7.76 15.84 -10.22
N ILE A 113 -7.41 15.18 -9.12
CA ILE A 113 -6.15 14.45 -8.97
C ILE A 113 -6.47 12.96 -8.92
N GLY A 114 -5.84 12.20 -9.80
CA GLY A 114 -6.10 10.80 -10.03
C GLY A 114 -4.91 9.91 -9.70
N CYS A 115 -5.20 8.67 -9.29
CA CYS A 115 -4.23 7.60 -9.18
C CYS A 115 -4.76 6.34 -9.88
N GLY A 116 -3.91 5.68 -10.67
CA GLY A 116 -4.28 4.49 -11.42
C GLY A 116 -3.09 3.92 -12.21
N PRO A 117 -3.24 2.73 -12.81
CA PRO A 117 -4.40 1.83 -12.73
C PRO A 117 -4.50 1.08 -11.40
N ILE A 118 -5.70 0.97 -10.83
CA ILE A 118 -5.93 0.26 -9.57
C ILE A 118 -6.15 -1.24 -9.79
N LYS A 119 -5.41 -2.05 -9.02
CA LYS A 119 -5.59 -3.51 -9.01
C LYS A 119 -7.01 -3.90 -8.61
N LYS A 120 -7.60 -4.86 -9.34
CA LYS A 120 -8.96 -5.40 -9.12
C LYS A 120 -9.28 -5.85 -7.67
N LYS A 121 -8.27 -6.27 -6.90
CA LYS A 121 -8.47 -6.67 -5.49
C LYS A 121 -8.74 -5.50 -4.55
N VAL A 122 -8.20 -4.32 -4.88
CA VAL A 122 -8.24 -3.12 -4.06
C VAL A 122 -9.48 -2.28 -4.39
N SER A 123 -9.90 -2.28 -5.66
CA SER A 123 -11.02 -1.48 -6.17
C SER A 123 -12.29 -1.60 -5.33
N ARG A 124 -12.71 -2.81 -4.96
CA ARG A 124 -13.90 -3.01 -4.11
C ARG A 124 -13.83 -2.29 -2.75
N TYR A 125 -12.64 -2.21 -2.15
CA TYR A 125 -12.47 -1.54 -0.85
C TYR A 125 -12.47 -0.02 -0.96
N ILE A 126 -12.07 0.50 -2.14
CA ILE A 126 -12.14 1.93 -2.46
C ILE A 126 -13.60 2.32 -2.72
N GLU A 127 -14.34 1.52 -3.50
CA GLU A 127 -15.77 1.71 -3.76
C GLU A 127 -16.58 1.83 -2.47
N GLN A 128 -16.34 0.94 -1.49
CA GLN A 128 -17.00 1.01 -0.18
C GLN A 128 -16.81 2.36 0.54
N ARG A 129 -15.71 3.06 0.26
CA ARG A 129 -15.33 4.33 0.90
C ARG A 129 -15.48 5.53 -0.03
N ALA A 130 -15.91 5.31 -1.27
CA ALA A 130 -15.88 6.33 -2.31
C ALA A 130 -16.83 7.47 -2.01
N GLU A 131 -18.06 7.15 -1.64
CA GLU A 131 -19.10 8.14 -1.34
C GLU A 131 -18.71 9.01 -0.14
N GLU A 132 -18.21 8.40 0.94
CA GLU A 132 -17.78 9.13 2.15
C GLU A 132 -16.59 10.07 1.90
N ASN A 133 -15.71 9.71 0.96
CA ASN A 133 -14.48 10.45 0.68
C ASN A 133 -14.58 11.33 -0.58
N GLY A 134 -15.76 11.39 -1.23
CA GLY A 134 -15.95 12.14 -2.47
C GLY A 134 -15.02 11.67 -3.61
N LEU A 135 -14.83 10.36 -3.72
CA LEU A 135 -13.97 9.75 -4.74
C LEU A 135 -14.77 9.44 -6.00
N TYR A 136 -14.17 9.73 -7.14
CA TYR A 136 -14.76 9.50 -8.45
C TYR A 136 -13.96 8.48 -9.23
N GLY A 137 -14.59 7.85 -10.22
CA GLY A 137 -13.96 6.85 -11.08
C GLY A 137 -13.97 7.24 -12.55
N SER A 138 -12.95 6.80 -13.30
CA SER A 138 -12.97 6.79 -14.76
C SER A 138 -12.29 5.52 -15.30
N SER A 139 -12.50 5.22 -16.58
CA SER A 139 -11.88 4.06 -17.22
C SER A 139 -10.49 4.36 -17.80
N SER A 140 -10.12 5.64 -17.91
CA SER A 140 -8.79 6.07 -18.37
C SER A 140 -8.34 7.38 -17.72
N SER A 141 -7.04 7.66 -17.75
CA SER A 141 -6.41 8.87 -17.19
C SER A 141 -6.82 10.18 -17.88
N SER A 142 -7.55 10.11 -19.00
CA SER A 142 -7.92 11.24 -19.85
C SER A 142 -9.43 11.48 -19.91
N GLU A 143 -10.22 10.70 -19.17
CA GLU A 143 -11.67 10.83 -19.09
C GLU A 143 -12.10 11.67 -17.89
N GLU A 144 -13.14 12.49 -18.07
CA GLU A 144 -13.73 13.25 -16.95
C GLU A 144 -14.35 12.29 -15.92
N PRO A 145 -13.94 12.38 -14.65
CA PRO A 145 -14.59 11.63 -13.59
C PRO A 145 -15.99 12.20 -13.30
N GLN A 146 -17.04 11.56 -13.83
CA GLN A 146 -18.43 12.03 -13.67
C GLN A 146 -19.23 11.28 -12.61
N THR A 147 -18.86 10.04 -12.28
CA THR A 147 -19.60 9.20 -11.33
C THR A 147 -18.77 8.90 -10.09
N PRO A 148 -19.42 8.68 -8.92
CA PRO A 148 -18.74 8.11 -7.75
C PRO A 148 -17.98 6.85 -8.14
N TYR A 149 -16.82 6.63 -7.54
CA TYR A 149 -15.96 5.50 -7.91
C TYR A 149 -16.70 4.16 -7.76
N VAL A 150 -16.77 3.41 -8.85
CA VAL A 150 -17.33 2.05 -8.92
C VAL A 150 -16.21 1.06 -9.20
N SER A 151 -16.25 -0.13 -8.59
CA SER A 151 -15.23 -1.14 -8.87
C SER A 151 -15.34 -1.68 -10.31
N GLY A 152 -14.21 -1.64 -11.03
CA GLY A 152 -14.11 -2.09 -12.41
C GLY A 152 -12.78 -2.80 -12.70
N GLU A 153 -12.49 -3.05 -13.98
CA GLU A 153 -11.18 -3.51 -14.43
C GLU A 153 -10.28 -2.29 -14.64
N GLU A 154 -9.23 -2.19 -13.82
CA GLU A 154 -8.21 -1.11 -13.85
C GLU A 154 -8.75 0.34 -13.82
N PRO A 155 -9.72 0.67 -12.93
CA PRO A 155 -10.26 2.01 -12.88
C PRO A 155 -9.24 2.99 -12.29
N TRP A 156 -9.29 4.23 -12.78
CA TRP A 156 -8.63 5.36 -12.16
C TRP A 156 -9.50 5.89 -11.02
N VAL A 157 -8.87 6.26 -9.90
CA VAL A 157 -9.54 6.87 -8.75
C VAL A 157 -9.19 8.34 -8.71
N TRP A 158 -10.18 9.20 -8.58
CA TRP A 158 -10.02 10.64 -8.62
C TRP A 158 -10.55 11.29 -7.35
N ILE A 159 -9.90 12.36 -6.91
CA ILE A 159 -10.41 13.26 -5.88
C ILE A 159 -10.56 14.66 -6.46
N ARG A 160 -11.71 15.30 -6.20
CA ARG A 160 -11.94 16.69 -6.60
C ARG A 160 -11.11 17.63 -5.72
N VAL A 161 -10.38 18.52 -6.35
CA VAL A 161 -9.58 19.56 -5.69
C VAL A 161 -10.36 20.87 -5.65
N MET A 162 -10.89 21.29 -6.80
CA MET A 162 -11.65 22.53 -7.00
C MET A 162 -12.91 22.27 -7.83
#